data_AF-A0AAV5IDB3-F1
#
_entry.id   AF-A0AAV5IDB3-F1
#
_cell.length_a   1.000
_cell.length_b   1.000
_cell.length_c   1.000
_cell.angle_alpha   90.00
_cell.angle_beta   90.00
_cell.angle_gamma   90.00
#
_symmetry.space_group_name_H-M   'P 1'
#
loop_
_entity.id
_entity.type
_entity.pdbx_description
1 polymer ?
#
loop_
_entity_poly.entity_id
_entity_poly.type
_entity_poly.pdbx_seq_one_letter_code
_entity_poly.pdbx_strand_id
1 'polypeptide(L)'
;MTPRDMFAHLGSIIASLMFVWAVFQQYFPYQLRNYVEKYSQRLMTFVYPYVQITFNEFTGERLMRSEAYTAIENYLTSTSSMQAKRLKADIGRNNQSLVLSMDDHEEVADEFQGIKLWWASGKHISKTQSFSFYPVTDEKRYYKLTFHKRHRDLIIGAYLKHVVKEGKAIRVRNRQRNLYTNNGSRWSHVVFEHPATFDTLAMEQEKKSEIVEDLITFSKAEEFYARIGRAWKRGYLLYGPPGTGKSTMIAAMANLLSYDIYDLELTAVKDNTELRKLLIETSSKSVIVIEDIDCSLDLTGQRRKKTEKEEVQEETKDPKQRPPKDERENIISQVTLSGLLNFIDGLWSACGGERIIILD
;
A
#
# COMPACT_ATOMS: atom_id res chain seq x y z
N MET A 1 -31.67 21.21 -48.54
CA MET A 1 -32.17 21.08 -47.16
C MET A 1 -31.15 21.73 -46.26
N THR A 2 -31.50 22.83 -45.60
CA THR A 2 -30.53 23.61 -44.82
C THR A 2 -30.22 22.91 -43.49
N PRO A 3 -29.06 23.16 -42.85
CA PRO A 3 -28.72 22.57 -41.55
C PRO A 3 -29.79 22.83 -40.47
N ARG A 4 -30.50 23.97 -40.58
CA ARG A 4 -31.62 24.34 -39.71
C ARG A 4 -32.83 23.43 -39.89
N ASP A 5 -33.18 23.11 -41.13
CA ASP A 5 -34.31 22.22 -41.43
C ASP A 5 -34.04 20.81 -40.91
N MET A 6 -32.80 20.33 -41.06
CA MET A 6 -32.38 19.02 -40.56
C MET A 6 -32.45 18.93 -39.01
N PHE A 7 -32.04 19.99 -38.31
CA PHE A 7 -32.19 20.08 -36.85
C PHE A 7 -33.64 20.16 -36.40
N ALA A 8 -34.50 20.89 -37.13
CA ALA A 8 -35.93 20.98 -36.83
C ALA A 8 -36.65 19.64 -37.03
N HIS A 9 -36.31 18.91 -38.09
CA HIS A 9 -36.81 17.55 -38.33
C HIS A 9 -36.33 16.56 -37.28
N LEU A 10 -35.05 16.60 -36.89
CA LEU A 10 -34.53 15.79 -35.79
C LEU A 10 -35.23 16.10 -34.46
N GLY A 11 -35.45 17.38 -34.16
CA GLY A 11 -36.17 17.82 -32.97
C GLY A 11 -37.63 17.34 -32.94
N SER A 12 -38.33 17.39 -34.08
CA SER A 12 -39.70 16.88 -34.21
C SER A 12 -39.77 15.36 -34.03
N ILE A 13 -38.82 14.62 -34.61
CA ILE A 13 -38.73 13.16 -34.45
C ILE A 13 -38.47 12.80 -32.98
N ILE A 14 -37.52 13.46 -32.31
CA ILE A 14 -37.21 13.23 -30.89
C ILE A 14 -38.43 13.57 -30.02
N ALA A 15 -39.11 14.70 -30.26
CA ALA A 15 -40.29 15.10 -29.52
C ALA A 15 -41.44 14.10 -29.68
N SER A 16 -41.67 13.58 -30.89
CA SER A 16 -42.67 12.54 -31.14
C SER A 16 -42.33 11.22 -30.44
N LEU A 17 -41.06 10.81 -30.44
CA LEU A 17 -40.58 9.62 -29.72
C LEU A 17 -40.74 9.78 -28.20
N MET A 18 -40.41 10.94 -27.66
CA MET A 18 -40.58 11.25 -26.23
C MET A 18 -42.06 11.25 -25.84
N PHE A 19 -42.94 11.77 -26.69
CA PHE A 19 -44.39 11.76 -26.46
C PHE A 19 -44.96 10.34 -26.47
N VAL A 20 -44.58 9.53 -27.47
CA VAL A 20 -44.99 8.11 -27.54
C VAL A 20 -44.47 7.33 -26.33
N TRP A 21 -43.23 7.58 -25.90
CA TRP A 21 -42.66 6.97 -24.69
C TRP A 21 -43.40 7.42 -23.42
N ALA A 22 -43.76 8.69 -23.29
CA ALA A 22 -44.52 9.20 -22.15
C ALA A 22 -45.93 8.59 -22.08
N VAL A 23 -46.62 8.47 -23.21
CA VAL A 23 -47.93 7.79 -23.30
C VAL A 23 -47.78 6.31 -22.97
N PHE A 24 -46.73 5.65 -23.44
CA PHE A 24 -46.43 4.26 -23.09
C PHE A 24 -46.21 4.09 -21.58
N GLN A 25 -45.50 5.01 -20.94
CA GLN A 25 -45.26 5.02 -19.50
C GLN A 25 -46.53 5.25 -18.66
N GLN A 26 -47.47 6.05 -19.17
CA GLN A 26 -48.68 6.46 -18.44
C GLN A 26 -49.84 5.46 -18.58
N TYR A 27 -49.93 4.74 -19.70
CA TYR A 27 -51.09 3.89 -20.00
C TYR A 27 -50.82 2.38 -19.95
N PHE A 28 -49.56 1.93 -19.96
CA PHE A 28 -49.26 0.49 -19.92
C PHE A 28 -49.02 -0.02 -18.48
N PRO A 29 -49.61 -1.18 -18.10
CA PRO A 29 -49.38 -1.81 -16.80
C PRO A 29 -47.89 -2.09 -16.55
N TYR A 30 -47.46 -1.99 -15.29
CA TYR A 30 -46.07 -2.22 -14.86
C TYR A 30 -45.49 -3.56 -15.36
N GLN A 31 -46.31 -4.60 -15.50
CA GLN A 31 -45.90 -5.89 -16.02
C GLN A 31 -45.47 -5.84 -17.50
N LEU A 32 -46.20 -5.13 -18.36
CA LEU A 32 -45.88 -4.95 -19.78
C LEU A 32 -44.63 -4.07 -19.96
N ARG A 33 -44.45 -3.08 -19.09
CA ARG A 33 -43.24 -2.25 -19.04
C ARG A 33 -41.99 -3.11 -18.78
N ASN A 34 -42.03 -4.03 -17.82
CA ASN A 34 -40.93 -4.94 -17.54
C ASN A 34 -40.61 -5.88 -18.71
N TYR A 35 -41.61 -6.34 -19.46
CA TYR A 35 -41.39 -7.13 -20.66
C TYR A 35 -40.74 -6.30 -21.76
N VAL A 36 -41.26 -5.12 -22.08
CA VAL A 36 -40.70 -4.22 -23.09
C VAL A 36 -39.28 -3.80 -22.73
N GLU A 37 -39.00 -3.54 -21.45
CA GLU A 37 -37.66 -3.22 -20.95
C GLU A 37 -36.70 -4.40 -21.07
N LYS A 38 -37.16 -5.63 -20.79
CA LYS A 38 -36.36 -6.84 -20.99
C LYS A 38 -36.04 -7.09 -22.47
N TYR A 39 -37.01 -6.89 -23.36
CA TYR A 39 -36.81 -7.07 -24.80
C TYR A 39 -35.99 -5.94 -25.42
N SER A 40 -36.18 -4.70 -24.97
CA SER A 40 -35.37 -3.56 -25.42
C SER A 40 -33.93 -3.71 -24.95
N GLN A 41 -33.67 -4.17 -23.72
CA GLN A 41 -32.33 -4.49 -23.25
C GLN A 41 -31.68 -5.60 -24.10
N ARG A 42 -32.42 -6.66 -24.45
CA ARG A 42 -31.92 -7.72 -25.35
C ARG A 42 -31.58 -7.20 -26.74
N LEU A 43 -32.46 -6.38 -27.32
CA LEU A 43 -32.24 -5.76 -28.63
C LEU A 43 -31.05 -4.79 -28.58
N MET A 44 -30.94 -3.98 -27.54
CA MET A 44 -29.81 -3.08 -27.31
C MET A 44 -28.50 -3.86 -27.14
N THR A 45 -28.51 -5.00 -26.45
CA THR A 45 -27.32 -5.87 -26.32
C THR A 45 -26.90 -6.47 -27.66
N PHE A 46 -27.84 -6.67 -28.59
CA PHE A 46 -27.56 -7.16 -29.93
C PHE A 46 -27.00 -6.06 -30.84
N VAL A 47 -27.54 -4.84 -30.74
CA VAL A 47 -27.18 -3.71 -31.60
C VAL A 47 -25.95 -2.94 -31.09
N TYR A 48 -25.69 -2.97 -29.79
CA TYR A 48 -24.55 -2.28 -29.17
C TYR A 48 -23.35 -3.23 -29.04
N PRO A 49 -22.32 -3.10 -29.89
CA PRO A 49 -21.23 -4.06 -29.95
C PRO A 49 -20.15 -3.81 -28.88
N TYR A 50 -20.38 -2.90 -27.93
CA TYR A 50 -19.41 -2.56 -26.90
C TYR A 50 -19.71 -3.28 -25.58
N VAL A 51 -18.63 -3.75 -24.97
CA VAL A 51 -18.61 -4.34 -23.63
C VAL A 51 -18.11 -3.28 -22.66
N GLN A 52 -18.76 -3.20 -21.51
CA GLN A 52 -18.36 -2.32 -20.42
C GLN A 52 -17.98 -3.16 -19.19
N ILE A 53 -16.82 -2.87 -18.61
CA ILE A 53 -16.35 -3.50 -17.36
C ILE A 53 -16.21 -2.40 -16.31
N THR A 54 -16.83 -2.60 -15.15
CA THR A 54 -16.79 -1.65 -14.04
C THR A 54 -15.91 -2.20 -12.91
N PHE A 55 -14.99 -1.37 -12.43
CA PHE A 55 -14.11 -1.64 -11.30
C PHE A 55 -14.47 -0.70 -10.16
N ASN A 56 -15.09 -1.24 -9.10
CA ASN A 56 -15.49 -0.46 -7.94
C ASN A 56 -14.31 -0.24 -6.99
N GLU A 57 -14.27 0.92 -6.33
CA GLU A 57 -13.24 1.25 -5.35
C GLU A 57 -13.24 0.28 -4.17
N PHE A 58 -14.41 -0.14 -3.70
CA PHE A 58 -14.57 -1.10 -2.60
C PHE A 58 -15.23 -2.38 -3.09
N THR A 59 -14.69 -3.52 -2.66
CA THR A 59 -15.22 -4.86 -2.99
C THR A 59 -15.90 -5.48 -1.77
N GLY A 60 -17.22 -5.63 -1.81
CA GLY A 60 -18.02 -6.30 -0.77
C GLY A 60 -18.44 -5.40 0.40
N GLU A 61 -19.00 -6.02 1.45
CA GLU A 61 -19.44 -5.34 2.69
C GLU A 61 -18.26 -4.82 3.55
N ARG A 62 -17.03 -5.20 3.20
CA ARG A 62 -15.82 -4.72 3.88
C ARG A 62 -15.33 -3.46 3.17
N LEU A 63 -15.02 -2.41 3.93
CA LEU A 63 -14.42 -1.14 3.48
C LEU A 63 -12.98 -1.31 2.93
N MET A 64 -12.62 -2.48 2.40
CA MET A 64 -11.32 -2.73 1.80
C MET A 64 -11.31 -2.24 0.36
N ARG A 65 -10.38 -1.33 0.07
CA ARG A 65 -10.14 -0.82 -1.28
C ARG A 65 -9.67 -1.96 -2.17
N SER A 66 -10.27 -2.11 -3.35
CA SER A 66 -9.91 -3.13 -4.32
C SER A 66 -8.47 -2.94 -4.80
N GLU A 67 -7.70 -4.02 -4.79
CA GLU A 67 -6.33 -3.99 -5.29
C GLU A 67 -6.30 -3.68 -6.80
N ALA A 68 -7.27 -4.23 -7.56
CA ALA A 68 -7.43 -3.97 -8.98
C ALA A 68 -7.73 -2.49 -9.24
N TYR A 69 -8.63 -1.88 -8.47
CA TYR A 69 -8.95 -0.45 -8.58
C TYR A 69 -7.70 0.41 -8.35
N THR A 70 -6.94 0.11 -7.29
CA THR A 70 -5.73 0.88 -6.97
C THR A 70 -4.65 0.73 -8.04
N ALA A 71 -4.50 -0.44 -8.65
CA ALA A 71 -3.56 -0.64 -9.74
C ALA A 71 -3.99 0.17 -10.99
N ILE A 72 -5.27 0.11 -11.35
CA ILE A 72 -5.84 0.88 -12.48
C ILE A 72 -5.69 2.37 -12.26
N GLU A 73 -5.98 2.88 -11.05
CA GLU A 73 -5.82 4.29 -10.69
C GLU A 73 -4.39 4.77 -10.93
N ASN A 74 -3.38 3.99 -10.49
CA ASN A 74 -1.97 4.34 -10.71
C ASN A 74 -1.57 4.34 -12.19
N TYR A 75 -2.05 3.35 -12.96
CA TYR A 75 -1.81 3.27 -14.40
C TYR A 75 -2.45 4.44 -15.15
N LEU A 76 -3.74 4.70 -14.87
CA LEU A 76 -4.48 5.77 -15.50
C LEU A 76 -3.91 7.12 -15.13
N THR A 77 -3.56 7.37 -13.86
CA THR A 77 -2.92 8.64 -13.44
C THR A 77 -1.65 8.93 -14.24
N SER A 78 -0.80 7.91 -14.43
CA SER A 78 0.42 8.06 -15.25
C SER A 78 0.09 8.37 -16.72
N THR A 79 -0.90 7.69 -17.29
CA THR A 79 -1.24 7.78 -18.72
C THR A 79 -2.10 9.01 -19.05
N SER A 80 -3.05 9.34 -18.19
CA SER A 80 -4.01 10.43 -18.30
C SER A 80 -3.34 11.78 -18.12
N SER A 81 -2.27 11.88 -17.32
CA SER A 81 -1.49 13.12 -17.21
C SER A 81 -1.01 13.67 -18.57
N MET A 82 -0.86 12.80 -19.57
CA MET A 82 -0.43 13.18 -20.93
C MET A 82 -1.59 13.41 -21.93
N GLN A 83 -2.79 12.91 -21.65
CA GLN A 83 -3.88 12.81 -22.65
C GLN A 83 -5.22 13.41 -22.18
N ALA A 84 -5.40 13.61 -20.88
CA ALA A 84 -6.61 14.19 -20.31
C ALA A 84 -6.71 15.69 -20.62
N LYS A 85 -7.93 16.15 -20.87
CA LYS A 85 -8.28 17.56 -21.02
C LYS A 85 -8.67 18.19 -19.68
N ARG A 86 -9.07 17.40 -18.68
CA ARG A 86 -9.47 17.84 -17.33
C ARG A 86 -8.84 16.98 -16.25
N LEU A 87 -7.82 17.52 -15.60
CA LEU A 87 -7.16 16.84 -14.49
C LEU A 87 -7.69 17.35 -13.16
N LYS A 88 -7.89 16.43 -12.23
CA LYS A 88 -8.11 16.73 -10.82
C LYS A 88 -6.79 16.63 -10.07
N ALA A 89 -6.47 17.61 -9.24
CA ALA A 89 -5.33 17.52 -8.34
C ALA A 89 -5.81 17.04 -6.97
N ASP A 90 -5.36 15.86 -6.55
CA ASP A 90 -5.53 15.39 -5.18
C ASP A 90 -4.17 15.46 -4.46
N ILE A 91 -4.18 15.91 -3.21
CA ILE A 91 -2.98 15.84 -2.35
C ILE A 91 -2.80 14.37 -1.98
N GLY A 92 -1.65 13.79 -2.33
CA GLY A 92 -1.31 12.41 -1.95
C GLY A 92 -1.44 12.22 -0.44
N ARG A 93 -1.72 10.99 0.01
CA ARG A 93 -2.01 10.66 1.44
C ARG A 93 -0.97 11.16 2.46
N ASN A 94 0.22 11.54 2.00
CA ASN A 94 1.33 12.05 2.81
C ASN A 94 1.57 13.57 2.67
N ASN A 95 0.60 14.37 2.20
CA ASN A 95 0.61 15.83 2.19
C ASN A 95 1.75 16.55 1.43
N GLN A 96 2.58 15.84 0.66
CA GLN A 96 3.78 16.43 0.03
C GLN A 96 3.88 16.26 -1.49
N SER A 97 3.02 15.45 -2.13
CA SER A 97 2.99 15.33 -3.59
C SER A 97 1.59 15.58 -4.14
N LEU A 98 1.51 16.49 -5.11
CA LEU A 98 0.30 16.74 -5.90
C LEU A 98 0.15 15.58 -6.89
N VAL A 99 -0.89 14.76 -6.71
CA VAL A 99 -1.21 13.67 -7.64
C VAL A 99 -2.32 14.15 -8.56
N LEU A 100 -2.03 14.23 -9.86
CA LEU A 100 -3.00 14.59 -10.88
C LEU A 100 -3.80 13.34 -11.27
N SER A 101 -5.03 13.21 -10.80
CA SER A 101 -5.98 12.17 -11.17
C SER A 101 -6.91 12.63 -12.31
N MET A 102 -7.58 11.67 -12.95
CA MET A 102 -8.63 11.96 -13.94
C MET A 102 -9.84 12.60 -13.26
N ASP A 103 -10.41 13.65 -13.85
CA ASP A 103 -11.62 14.29 -13.34
C ASP A 103 -12.84 13.35 -13.45
N ASP A 104 -13.82 13.56 -12.57
CA ASP A 104 -15.05 12.78 -12.56
C ASP A 104 -15.79 12.98 -13.89
N HIS A 105 -16.15 11.88 -14.57
CA HIS A 105 -16.81 11.85 -15.89
C HIS A 105 -15.96 12.20 -17.10
N GLU A 106 -14.63 12.28 -16.97
CA GLU A 106 -13.77 12.33 -18.15
C GLU A 106 -13.56 10.94 -18.76
N GLU A 107 -13.53 10.89 -20.10
CA GLU A 107 -13.16 9.70 -20.86
C GLU A 107 -11.75 9.85 -21.45
N VAL A 108 -10.84 8.96 -21.08
CA VAL A 108 -9.49 8.87 -21.64
C VAL A 108 -9.42 7.69 -22.61
N ALA A 109 -8.96 7.95 -23.82
CA ALA A 109 -8.74 6.92 -24.82
C ALA A 109 -7.36 6.29 -24.60
N ASP A 110 -7.30 4.96 -24.53
CA ASP A 110 -6.06 4.19 -24.48
C ASP A 110 -5.93 3.34 -25.76
N GLU A 111 -4.70 3.00 -26.14
CA GLU A 111 -4.41 2.19 -27.32
C GLU A 111 -3.52 0.99 -26.95
N PHE A 112 -4.04 -0.22 -27.15
CA PHE A 112 -3.30 -1.45 -26.90
C PHE A 112 -3.27 -2.31 -28.15
N GLN A 113 -2.07 -2.56 -28.70
CA GLN A 113 -1.88 -3.36 -29.92
C GLN A 113 -2.77 -2.90 -31.10
N GLY A 114 -2.94 -1.58 -31.27
CA GLY A 114 -3.77 -0.99 -32.33
C GLY A 114 -5.28 -0.95 -32.03
N ILE A 115 -5.71 -1.39 -30.84
CA ILE A 115 -7.12 -1.39 -30.42
C ILE A 115 -7.37 -0.19 -29.52
N LYS A 116 -8.36 0.63 -29.88
CA LYS A 116 -8.81 1.76 -29.07
C LYS A 116 -9.74 1.31 -27.95
N LEU A 117 -9.46 1.79 -26.76
CA LEU A 117 -10.14 1.50 -25.50
C LEU A 117 -10.51 2.83 -24.85
N TRP A 118 -11.59 2.86 -24.06
CA TRP A 118 -12.01 4.07 -23.36
C TRP A 118 -12.17 3.81 -21.88
N TRP A 119 -11.48 4.59 -21.06
CA TRP A 119 -11.61 4.61 -19.62
C TRP A 119 -12.42 5.82 -19.18
N ALA A 120 -13.39 5.61 -18.31
CA ALA A 120 -14.17 6.66 -17.68
C ALA A 120 -14.07 6.56 -16.16
N SER A 121 -13.87 7.69 -15.48
CA SER A 121 -14.02 7.80 -14.02
C SER A 121 -15.46 8.16 -13.67
N GLY A 122 -16.01 7.56 -12.61
CA GLY A 122 -17.37 7.87 -12.17
C GLY A 122 -17.56 7.71 -10.67
N LYS A 123 -18.63 8.34 -10.16
CA LYS A 123 -19.02 8.29 -8.75
C LYS A 123 -20.48 7.92 -8.60
N HIS A 124 -20.76 7.02 -7.67
CA HIS A 124 -22.09 6.79 -7.14
C HIS A 124 -22.26 7.65 -5.88
N ILE A 125 -23.14 8.63 -5.96
CA ILE A 125 -23.56 9.44 -4.81
C ILE A 125 -24.80 8.78 -4.21
N SER A 126 -24.61 7.99 -3.16
CA SER A 126 -25.73 7.46 -2.37
C SER A 126 -26.13 8.52 -1.35
N LYS A 127 -27.25 9.21 -1.58
CA LYS A 127 -27.86 10.07 -0.55
C LYS A 127 -28.62 9.18 0.44
N THR A 128 -27.92 8.66 1.44
CA THR A 128 -28.59 8.07 2.59
C THR A 128 -29.08 9.23 3.46
N GLN A 129 -30.40 9.38 3.63
CA GLN A 129 -30.94 10.33 4.60
C GLN A 129 -30.67 9.80 6.01
N SER A 130 -29.52 10.17 6.59
CA SER A 130 -29.24 9.95 8.01
C SER A 130 -29.58 11.20 8.82
N PHE A 131 -30.22 11.02 9.98
CA PHE A 131 -30.44 12.07 10.99
C PHE A 131 -29.14 12.41 11.74
N SER A 132 -28.04 12.62 11.02
CA SER A 132 -26.77 13.09 11.58
C SER A 132 -26.56 14.55 11.21
N PHE A 133 -26.08 15.35 12.17
CA PHE A 133 -25.73 16.77 11.96
C PHE A 133 -24.68 16.99 10.86
N TYR A 134 -23.98 15.92 10.46
CA TYR A 134 -23.11 15.86 9.29
C TYR A 134 -23.57 14.71 8.39
N PRO A 135 -24.09 14.98 7.18
CA PRO A 135 -24.40 13.92 6.22
C PRO A 135 -23.08 13.30 5.75
N VAL A 136 -22.83 12.04 6.09
CA VAL A 136 -21.70 11.29 5.55
C VAL A 136 -22.11 10.85 4.14
N THR A 137 -21.67 11.61 3.13
CA THR A 137 -21.83 11.19 1.73
C THR A 137 -20.89 10.03 1.46
N ASP A 138 -21.44 8.81 1.38
CA ASP A 138 -20.69 7.62 0.99
C ASP A 138 -20.47 7.67 -0.54
N GLU A 139 -19.45 8.45 -0.96
CA GLU A 139 -19.03 8.57 -2.35
C GLU A 139 -18.32 7.27 -2.78
N LYS A 140 -18.99 6.44 -3.58
CA LYS A 140 -18.38 5.21 -4.13
C LYS A 140 -17.82 5.49 -5.52
N ARG A 141 -16.49 5.55 -5.66
CA ARG A 141 -15.83 5.75 -6.95
C ARG A 141 -15.73 4.45 -7.74
N TYR A 142 -15.71 4.56 -9.06
CA TYR A 142 -15.47 3.43 -9.96
C TYR A 142 -14.79 3.86 -11.25
N TYR A 143 -14.06 2.92 -11.86
CA TYR A 143 -13.57 3.07 -13.23
C TYR A 143 -14.38 2.18 -14.16
N LYS A 144 -14.76 2.71 -15.33
CA LYS A 144 -15.44 1.97 -16.39
C LYS A 144 -14.52 1.87 -17.60
N LEU A 145 -14.27 0.65 -18.05
CA LEU A 145 -13.58 0.36 -19.30
C LEU A 145 -14.60 -0.03 -20.38
N THR A 146 -14.56 0.64 -21.54
CA THR A 146 -15.44 0.38 -22.69
C THR A 146 -14.61 -0.06 -23.90
N PHE A 147 -15.03 -1.14 -24.56
CA PHE A 147 -14.33 -1.68 -25.73
C PHE A 147 -15.23 -2.53 -26.63
N HIS A 148 -14.81 -2.78 -27.87
CA HIS A 148 -15.59 -3.56 -28.83
C HIS A 148 -15.54 -5.08 -28.53
N LYS A 149 -16.69 -5.76 -28.55
CA LYS A 149 -16.87 -7.18 -28.18
C LYS A 149 -15.97 -8.16 -28.95
N ARG A 150 -15.57 -7.81 -30.19
CA ARG A 150 -14.63 -8.61 -31.01
C ARG A 150 -13.28 -8.88 -30.34
N HIS A 151 -12.84 -7.99 -29.45
CA HIS A 151 -11.53 -8.08 -28.80
C HIS A 151 -11.61 -8.53 -27.33
N ARG A 152 -12.77 -9.09 -26.92
CA ARG A 152 -13.05 -9.45 -25.52
C ARG A 152 -11.95 -10.32 -24.89
N ASP A 153 -11.53 -11.38 -25.57
CA ASP A 153 -10.59 -12.34 -25.00
C ASP A 153 -9.19 -11.74 -24.85
N LEU A 154 -8.77 -10.93 -25.82
CA LEU A 154 -7.49 -10.21 -25.77
C LEU A 154 -7.49 -9.15 -24.68
N ILE A 155 -8.60 -8.44 -24.47
CA ILE A 155 -8.69 -7.39 -23.47
C ILE A 155 -8.76 -7.97 -22.06
N ILE A 156 -9.62 -8.97 -21.84
CA ILE A 156 -9.75 -9.62 -20.53
C ILE A 156 -8.47 -10.40 -20.18
N GLY A 157 -7.85 -11.05 -21.17
CA GLY A 157 -6.69 -11.90 -20.97
C GLY A 157 -5.36 -11.15 -20.88
N ALA A 158 -5.08 -10.25 -21.83
CA ALA A 158 -3.78 -9.59 -21.96
C ALA A 158 -3.80 -8.16 -21.43
N TYR A 159 -4.73 -7.33 -21.89
CA TYR A 159 -4.75 -5.90 -21.54
C TYR A 159 -4.97 -5.66 -20.04
N LEU A 160 -5.97 -6.30 -19.42
CA LEU A 160 -6.21 -6.12 -17.98
C LEU A 160 -5.02 -6.59 -17.13
N LYS A 161 -4.36 -7.68 -17.53
CA LYS A 161 -3.14 -8.14 -16.84
C LYS A 161 -2.00 -7.14 -16.99
N HIS A 162 -1.84 -6.57 -18.19
CA HIS A 162 -0.88 -5.51 -18.46
C HIS A 162 -1.13 -4.29 -17.58
N VAL A 163 -2.35 -3.74 -17.58
CA VAL A 163 -2.73 -2.58 -16.76
C VAL A 163 -2.50 -2.82 -15.28
N VAL A 164 -2.87 -3.99 -14.76
CA VAL A 164 -2.62 -4.33 -13.35
C VAL A 164 -1.13 -4.45 -13.05
N LYS A 165 -0.35 -5.07 -13.94
CA LYS A 165 1.10 -5.24 -13.78
C LYS A 165 1.82 -3.90 -13.80
N GLU A 166 1.52 -3.05 -14.79
CA GLU A 166 2.10 -1.71 -14.90
C GLU A 166 1.65 -0.81 -13.76
N GLY A 167 0.37 -0.83 -13.40
CA GLY A 167 -0.16 -0.09 -12.26
C GLY A 167 0.52 -0.47 -10.94
N LYS A 168 0.79 -1.76 -10.72
CA LYS A 168 1.58 -2.24 -9.58
C LYS A 168 3.04 -1.77 -9.65
N ALA A 169 3.65 -1.76 -10.84
CA ALA A 169 5.01 -1.28 -11.02
C ALA A 169 5.13 0.24 -10.79
N ILE A 170 4.18 1.03 -11.28
CA ILE A 170 4.09 2.48 -11.02
C ILE A 170 3.90 2.76 -9.55
N ARG A 171 3.03 1.99 -8.86
CA ARG A 171 2.86 2.09 -7.40
C ARG A 171 4.18 1.87 -6.65
N VAL A 172 5.00 0.92 -7.10
CA VAL A 172 6.32 0.66 -6.50
C VAL A 172 7.29 1.79 -6.82
N ARG A 173 7.30 2.31 -8.07
CA ARG A 173 8.17 3.43 -8.48
C ARG A 173 7.83 4.73 -7.74
N ASN A 174 6.55 5.02 -7.55
CA ASN A 174 6.06 6.23 -6.89
C ASN A 174 5.89 6.03 -5.38
N ARG A 175 6.25 4.87 -4.83
CA ARG A 175 6.21 4.63 -3.38
C ARG A 175 7.21 5.57 -2.73
N GLN A 176 6.71 6.46 -1.88
CA GLN A 176 7.55 7.18 -0.94
C GLN A 176 8.06 6.18 0.10
N ARG A 177 9.37 6.16 0.28
CA ARG A 177 10.01 5.36 1.33
C ARG A 177 9.74 5.98 2.67
N ASN A 178 9.50 5.14 3.67
CA ASN A 178 9.32 5.60 5.04
C ASN A 178 10.40 5.04 5.96
N LEU A 179 10.73 5.82 6.98
CA LEU A 179 11.50 5.40 8.14
C LEU A 179 10.50 5.13 9.26
N TYR A 180 10.47 3.89 9.71
CA TYR A 180 9.64 3.42 10.81
C TYR A 180 10.47 3.33 12.08
N THR A 181 9.93 3.85 13.17
CA THR A 181 10.51 3.73 14.51
C THR A 181 9.48 3.07 15.43
N ASN A 182 9.92 2.20 16.34
CA ASN A 182 9.02 1.54 17.28
C ASN A 182 8.69 2.47 18.46
N ASN A 183 7.40 2.66 18.73
CA ASN A 183 6.91 3.32 19.93
C ASN A 183 6.09 2.31 20.75
N GLY A 184 6.77 1.56 21.61
CA GLY A 184 6.21 0.38 22.26
C GLY A 184 5.77 -0.66 21.22
N SER A 185 4.47 -0.98 21.19
CA SER A 185 3.93 -2.12 20.42
C SER A 185 3.47 -1.81 19.01
N ARG A 186 3.83 -0.62 18.49
CA ARG A 186 3.39 -0.12 17.18
C ARG A 186 4.52 0.65 16.49
N TRP A 187 4.48 0.62 15.16
CA TRP A 187 5.33 1.44 14.32
C TRP A 187 4.77 2.85 14.12
N SER A 188 5.57 3.86 14.43
CA SER A 188 5.42 5.23 13.90
C SER A 188 6.27 5.39 12.65
N HIS A 189 5.91 6.29 11.73
CA HIS A 189 6.68 6.51 10.52
C HIS A 189 6.78 7.97 10.12
N VAL A 190 7.88 8.28 9.44
CA VAL A 190 8.16 9.54 8.76
C VAL A 190 8.64 9.25 7.34
N VAL A 191 8.51 10.21 6.43
CA VAL A 191 9.05 10.07 5.08
C VAL A 191 10.58 10.00 5.15
N PHE A 192 11.17 9.01 4.49
CA PHE A 192 12.61 8.80 4.45
C PHE A 192 13.21 9.51 3.23
N GLU A 193 13.90 10.63 3.50
CA GLU A 193 14.66 11.40 2.52
C GLU A 193 16.10 11.55 2.99
N HIS A 194 16.96 10.62 2.60
CA HIS A 194 18.39 10.67 2.91
C HIS A 194 19.21 10.80 1.62
N PRO A 195 20.19 11.73 1.53
CA PRO A 195 20.93 12.00 0.30
C PRO A 195 21.97 10.91 -0.05
N ALA A 196 22.32 10.05 0.90
CA ALA A 196 23.38 9.05 0.68
C ALA A 196 23.00 8.00 -0.38
N THR A 197 23.87 7.86 -1.37
CA THR A 197 23.92 6.75 -2.32
C THR A 197 25.25 6.01 -2.18
N PHE A 198 25.36 4.83 -2.79
CA PHE A 198 26.64 4.13 -2.88
C PHE A 198 27.73 4.98 -3.55
N ASP A 199 27.38 5.89 -4.47
CA ASP A 199 28.34 6.81 -5.09
C ASP A 199 28.91 7.82 -4.09
N THR A 200 28.06 8.35 -3.19
CA THR A 200 28.48 9.30 -2.15
C THR A 200 29.20 8.65 -0.97
N LEU A 201 29.07 7.32 -0.79
CA LEU A 201 29.64 6.60 0.34
C LEU A 201 31.16 6.44 0.19
N ALA A 202 31.91 6.94 1.17
CA ALA A 202 33.36 6.82 1.19
C ALA A 202 33.79 5.43 1.71
N MET A 203 34.11 4.52 0.79
CA MET A 203 34.59 3.18 1.10
C MET A 203 35.43 2.62 -0.05
N GLU A 204 36.15 1.54 0.20
CA GLU A 204 36.91 0.80 -0.80
C GLU A 204 36.02 0.34 -1.96
N GLN A 205 36.43 0.64 -3.19
CA GLN A 205 35.57 0.45 -4.38
C GLN A 205 35.23 -1.02 -4.63
N GLU A 206 36.16 -1.93 -4.36
CA GLU A 206 35.95 -3.37 -4.54
C GLU A 206 34.84 -3.89 -3.60
N LYS A 207 34.93 -3.57 -2.31
CA LYS A 207 33.89 -3.92 -1.32
C LYS A 207 32.55 -3.27 -1.62
N LYS A 208 32.59 -2.03 -2.11
CA LYS A 208 31.37 -1.31 -2.53
C LYS A 208 30.66 -2.09 -3.64
N SER A 209 31.40 -2.48 -4.67
CA SER A 209 30.88 -3.26 -5.79
C SER A 209 30.35 -4.62 -5.35
N GLU A 210 31.06 -5.32 -4.46
CA GLU A 210 30.62 -6.61 -3.90
C GLU A 210 29.26 -6.49 -3.20
N ILE A 211 29.10 -5.48 -2.33
CA ILE A 211 27.84 -5.27 -1.60
C ILE A 211 26.70 -4.89 -2.55
N VAL A 212 26.97 -4.02 -3.52
CA VAL A 212 25.97 -3.61 -4.52
C VAL A 212 25.52 -4.81 -5.36
N GLU A 213 26.45 -5.64 -5.81
CA GLU A 213 26.15 -6.85 -6.59
C GLU A 213 25.34 -7.85 -5.76
N ASP A 214 25.69 -8.06 -4.50
CA ASP A 214 24.94 -8.94 -3.59
C ASP A 214 23.50 -8.45 -3.37
N LEU A 215 23.31 -7.15 -3.15
CA LEU A 215 21.98 -6.54 -2.97
C LEU A 215 21.12 -6.66 -4.23
N ILE A 216 21.68 -6.38 -5.40
CA ILE A 216 20.97 -6.51 -6.67
C ILE A 216 20.63 -7.98 -6.92
N THR A 217 21.56 -8.89 -6.67
CA THR A 217 21.35 -10.33 -6.82
C THR A 217 20.24 -10.82 -5.89
N PHE A 218 20.28 -10.41 -4.62
CA PHE A 218 19.24 -10.71 -3.64
C PHE A 218 17.86 -10.21 -4.08
N SER A 219 17.76 -8.98 -4.59
CA SER A 219 16.49 -8.39 -5.05
C SER A 219 15.84 -9.13 -6.23
N LYS A 220 16.64 -9.90 -6.98
CA LYS A 220 16.19 -10.69 -8.13
C LYS A 220 16.04 -12.19 -7.81
N ALA A 221 16.34 -12.60 -6.58
CA ALA A 221 16.44 -14.00 -6.19
C ALA A 221 15.12 -14.63 -5.71
N GLU A 222 13.96 -13.99 -5.88
CA GLU A 222 12.65 -14.51 -5.43
C GLU A 222 12.44 -15.99 -5.78
N GLU A 223 12.59 -16.32 -7.07
CA GLU A 223 12.40 -17.68 -7.58
C GLU A 223 13.43 -18.67 -7.02
N PHE A 224 14.65 -18.21 -6.74
CA PHE A 224 15.70 -19.04 -6.15
C PHE A 224 15.33 -19.43 -4.72
N TYR A 225 14.95 -18.46 -3.89
CA TYR A 225 14.53 -18.70 -2.50
C TYR A 225 13.27 -19.58 -2.43
N ALA A 226 12.29 -19.33 -3.31
CA ALA A 226 11.09 -20.14 -3.42
C ALA A 226 11.41 -21.61 -3.79
N ARG A 227 12.33 -21.83 -4.74
CA ARG A 227 12.72 -23.17 -5.20
C ARG A 227 13.42 -24.00 -4.13
N ILE A 228 14.25 -23.36 -3.30
CA ILE A 228 14.96 -24.04 -2.21
C ILE A 228 14.15 -24.10 -0.91
N GLY A 229 12.91 -23.58 -0.90
CA GLY A 229 12.01 -23.59 0.25
C GLY A 229 12.50 -22.75 1.43
N ARG A 230 13.26 -21.68 1.19
CA ARG A 230 13.80 -20.80 2.25
C ARG A 230 13.10 -19.44 2.24
N ALA A 231 12.98 -18.83 3.41
CA ALA A 231 12.49 -17.46 3.55
C ALA A 231 13.40 -16.49 2.78
N TRP A 232 12.81 -15.57 2.03
CA TRP A 232 13.53 -14.60 1.18
C TRP A 232 14.08 -13.44 2.00
N LYS A 233 15.15 -13.72 2.73
CA LYS A 233 15.82 -12.79 3.65
C LYS A 233 17.34 -12.76 3.44
N ARG A 234 17.96 -11.62 3.78
CA ARG A 234 19.42 -11.42 3.80
C ARG A 234 19.83 -10.70 5.07
N GLY A 235 20.90 -11.15 5.72
CA GLY A 235 21.46 -10.52 6.92
C GLY A 235 22.80 -9.84 6.61
N TYR A 236 23.01 -8.63 7.12
CA TYR A 236 24.29 -7.94 7.14
C TYR A 236 24.67 -7.58 8.57
N LEU A 237 25.97 -7.68 8.88
CA LEU A 237 26.55 -7.18 10.13
C LEU A 237 27.50 -6.05 9.75
N LEU A 238 27.18 -4.83 10.17
CA LEU A 238 28.06 -3.68 10.03
C LEU A 238 28.75 -3.50 11.38
N TYR A 239 30.08 -3.45 11.40
CA TYR A 239 30.82 -3.27 12.64
C TYR A 239 32.01 -2.35 12.41
N GLY A 240 32.36 -1.59 13.44
CA GLY A 240 33.48 -0.67 13.40
C GLY A 240 33.29 0.51 14.35
N PRO A 241 34.32 1.38 14.49
CA PRO A 241 34.27 2.55 15.34
C PRO A 241 33.04 3.44 15.06
N PRO A 242 32.54 4.17 16.07
CA PRO A 242 31.48 5.15 15.85
C PRO A 242 31.94 6.22 14.84
N GLY A 243 31.02 6.71 14.01
CA GLY A 243 31.33 7.72 12.99
C GLY A 243 31.95 7.20 11.69
N THR A 244 32.05 5.88 11.48
CA THR A 244 32.56 5.27 10.23
C THR A 244 31.52 5.18 9.11
N GLY A 245 30.32 5.74 9.30
CA GLY A 245 29.28 5.80 8.26
C GLY A 245 28.41 4.55 8.13
N LYS A 246 28.28 3.73 9.18
CA LYS A 246 27.44 2.52 9.18
C LYS A 246 25.96 2.83 8.90
N SER A 247 25.36 3.77 9.63
CA SER A 247 24.00 4.24 9.36
C SER A 247 23.86 4.91 7.97
N THR A 248 24.92 5.58 7.48
CA THR A 248 24.96 6.14 6.12
C THR A 248 24.94 5.03 5.06
N MET A 249 25.61 3.90 5.32
CA MET A 249 25.59 2.73 4.46
C MET A 249 24.20 2.09 4.43
N ILE A 250 23.52 1.97 5.57
CA ILE A 250 22.12 1.50 5.65
C ILE A 250 21.21 2.37 4.77
N ALA A 251 21.35 3.70 4.88
CA ALA A 251 20.60 4.64 4.06
C ALA A 251 20.89 4.45 2.56
N ALA A 252 22.14 4.24 2.17
CA ALA A 252 22.53 3.96 0.78
C ALA A 252 21.93 2.64 0.26
N MET A 253 21.87 1.59 1.10
CA MET A 253 21.24 0.30 0.77
C MET A 253 19.73 0.46 0.54
N ALA A 254 19.04 1.15 1.43
CA ALA A 254 17.60 1.42 1.31
C ALA A 254 17.29 2.26 0.06
N ASN A 255 18.16 3.24 -0.27
CA ASN A 255 18.03 4.05 -1.47
C ASN A 255 18.24 3.24 -2.76
N LEU A 256 19.24 2.37 -2.81
CA LEU A 256 19.52 1.49 -3.95
C LEU A 256 18.32 0.56 -4.25
N LEU A 257 17.77 -0.06 -3.21
CA LEU A 257 16.71 -1.06 -3.34
C LEU A 257 15.29 -0.47 -3.35
N SER A 258 15.17 0.80 -2.99
CA SER A 258 13.89 1.48 -2.77
C SER A 258 13.02 0.80 -1.71
N TYR A 259 13.64 0.46 -0.57
CA TYR A 259 13.00 -0.20 0.57
C TYR A 259 12.64 0.79 1.68
N ASP A 260 11.64 0.43 2.48
CA ASP A 260 11.35 1.12 3.74
C ASP A 260 12.35 0.70 4.83
N ILE A 261 12.70 1.61 5.73
CA ILE A 261 13.62 1.33 6.85
C ILE A 261 12.80 1.16 8.11
N TYR A 262 13.08 0.11 8.88
CA TYR A 262 12.51 -0.14 10.19
C TYR A 262 13.63 -0.10 11.21
N ASP A 263 13.77 1.03 11.88
CA ASP A 263 14.70 1.24 12.96
C ASP A 263 14.10 0.67 14.25
N LEU A 264 14.65 -0.46 14.70
CA LEU A 264 14.17 -1.20 15.86
C LEU A 264 15.07 -0.91 17.06
N GLU A 265 14.59 -0.02 17.93
CA GLU A 265 15.19 0.22 19.23
C GLU A 265 14.76 -0.88 20.22
N LEU A 266 15.67 -1.81 20.51
CA LEU A 266 15.38 -2.95 21.40
C LEU A 266 15.07 -2.54 22.84
N THR A 267 15.61 -1.42 23.31
CA THR A 267 15.40 -0.89 24.68
C THR A 267 13.96 -0.43 24.91
N ALA A 268 13.26 0.00 23.85
CA ALA A 268 11.88 0.45 23.90
C ALA A 268 10.86 -0.71 23.88
N VAL A 269 11.31 -1.95 23.68
CA VAL A 269 10.48 -3.16 23.61
C VAL A 269 10.44 -3.86 24.97
N LYS A 270 9.25 -4.14 25.49
CA LYS A 270 9.08 -4.70 26.84
C LYS A 270 9.34 -6.20 26.89
N ASP A 271 8.82 -6.95 25.92
CA ASP A 271 8.86 -8.42 25.90
C ASP A 271 9.03 -9.02 24.49
N ASN A 272 9.32 -10.32 24.44
CA ASN A 272 9.46 -11.04 23.17
C ASN A 272 8.15 -11.12 22.35
N THR A 273 7.00 -10.93 22.98
CA THR A 273 5.69 -10.91 22.30
C THR A 273 5.52 -9.63 21.50
N GLU A 274 5.87 -8.49 22.09
CA GLU A 274 5.87 -7.18 21.46
C GLU A 274 6.89 -7.12 20.31
N LEU A 275 8.10 -7.65 20.53
CA LEU A 275 9.11 -7.82 19.48
C LEU A 275 8.56 -8.61 18.30
N ARG A 276 7.92 -9.76 18.56
CA ARG A 276 7.32 -10.60 17.52
C ARG A 276 6.24 -9.84 16.76
N LYS A 277 5.39 -9.10 17.46
CA LYS A 277 4.32 -8.32 16.85
C LYS A 277 4.86 -7.25 15.92
N LEU A 278 5.84 -6.46 16.37
CA LEU A 278 6.50 -5.44 15.55
C LEU A 278 7.07 -6.04 14.27
N LEU A 279 7.79 -7.16 14.39
CA LEU A 279 8.46 -7.77 13.24
C LEU A 279 7.47 -8.46 12.26
N ILE A 280 6.31 -8.92 12.73
CA ILE A 280 5.22 -9.41 11.87
C ILE A 280 4.56 -8.24 11.11
N GLU A 281 4.39 -7.08 11.75
CA GLU A 281 3.77 -5.90 11.16
C GLU A 281 4.63 -5.22 10.07
N THR A 282 5.91 -5.61 9.93
CA THR A 282 6.79 -5.05 8.89
C THR A 282 6.32 -5.41 7.48
N SER A 283 6.35 -4.44 6.57
CA SER A 283 5.97 -4.65 5.17
C SER A 283 7.02 -5.44 4.39
N SER A 284 6.66 -5.95 3.20
CA SER A 284 7.64 -6.47 2.25
C SER A 284 8.46 -5.34 1.63
N LYS A 285 9.67 -5.65 1.15
CA LYS A 285 10.67 -4.67 0.67
C LYS A 285 11.08 -3.71 1.79
N SER A 286 11.60 -4.30 2.86
CA SER A 286 12.00 -3.58 4.07
C SER A 286 13.43 -3.92 4.50
N VAL A 287 14.12 -2.92 5.05
CA VAL A 287 15.39 -3.03 5.76
C VAL A 287 15.09 -2.88 7.24
N ILE A 288 15.30 -3.93 8.03
CA ILE A 288 15.16 -3.91 9.48
C ILE A 288 16.54 -3.66 10.06
N VAL A 289 16.69 -2.55 10.78
CA VAL A 289 17.91 -2.14 11.45
C VAL A 289 17.76 -2.44 12.93
N ILE A 290 18.76 -3.09 13.49
CA ILE A 290 18.86 -3.34 14.92
C ILE A 290 20.17 -2.71 15.36
N GLU A 291 20.08 -1.51 15.92
CA GLU A 291 21.23 -0.77 16.43
C GLU A 291 21.63 -1.27 17.83
N ASP A 292 22.91 -1.11 18.18
CA ASP A 292 23.45 -1.27 19.53
C ASP A 292 23.23 -2.67 20.14
N ILE A 293 23.36 -3.71 19.32
CA ILE A 293 23.32 -5.11 19.81
C ILE A 293 24.37 -5.38 20.90
N ASP A 294 25.51 -4.66 20.86
CA ASP A 294 26.62 -4.81 21.79
C ASP A 294 26.36 -4.12 23.14
N CYS A 295 25.61 -3.02 23.16
CA CYS A 295 25.30 -2.27 24.39
C CYS A 295 24.21 -2.95 25.22
N SER A 296 23.44 -3.85 24.60
CA SER A 296 22.36 -4.60 25.22
C SER A 296 22.84 -5.83 26.00
N LEU A 297 23.92 -5.72 26.77
CA LEU A 297 24.60 -6.81 27.50
C LEU A 297 23.67 -7.67 28.39
N ASP A 298 22.48 -7.17 28.74
CA ASP A 298 21.43 -7.94 29.44
C ASP A 298 20.71 -8.97 28.53
N LEU A 299 20.79 -8.87 27.20
CA LEU A 299 20.21 -9.83 26.22
C LEU A 299 20.91 -11.19 26.22
N THR A 300 22.19 -11.22 26.61
CA THR A 300 23.00 -12.46 26.63
C THR A 300 22.74 -13.31 27.87
N GLY A 301 21.94 -12.83 28.83
CA GLY A 301 21.57 -13.60 30.00
C GLY A 301 22.79 -14.16 30.71
N GLN A 302 23.82 -13.33 30.96
CA GLN A 302 24.84 -13.74 31.92
C GLN A 302 24.11 -14.08 33.22
N ARG A 303 24.02 -15.38 33.51
CA ARG A 303 23.60 -15.99 34.77
C ARG A 303 24.46 -15.40 35.88
N ARG A 304 24.17 -14.17 36.32
CA ARG A 304 24.52 -13.75 37.67
C ARG A 304 23.61 -14.58 38.55
N LYS A 305 24.19 -15.68 39.06
CA LYS A 305 23.69 -16.34 40.27
C LYS A 305 23.26 -15.22 41.22
N LYS A 306 21.96 -15.19 41.56
CA LYS A 306 21.49 -14.50 42.76
C LYS A 306 22.25 -15.14 43.93
N THR A 307 23.42 -14.62 44.24
CA THR A 307 24.08 -14.93 45.50
C THR A 307 23.54 -13.91 46.49
N GLU A 308 22.64 -14.42 47.34
CA GLU A 308 22.46 -14.08 48.75
C GLU A 308 22.33 -12.60 49.11
N LYS A 309 21.12 -12.21 49.54
CA LYS A 309 20.88 -11.67 50.89
C LYS A 309 19.46 -12.03 51.34
N GLU A 310 19.31 -13.23 51.89
CA GLU A 310 18.41 -13.42 53.03
C GLU A 310 19.19 -13.11 54.32
N GLU A 311 18.43 -12.87 55.39
CA GLU A 311 18.80 -12.59 56.79
C GLU A 311 18.91 -11.10 57.18
N VAL A 312 18.26 -10.57 58.21
CA VAL A 312 17.41 -11.11 59.32
C VAL A 312 16.56 -9.95 59.89
N GLN A 313 15.43 -10.29 60.49
CA GLN A 313 14.50 -9.40 61.23
C GLN A 313 15.16 -8.75 62.47
N GLU A 314 14.76 -7.52 62.84
CA GLU A 314 14.32 -7.18 64.21
C GLU A 314 13.69 -5.77 64.29
N GLU A 315 12.67 -5.65 65.14
CA GLU A 315 11.77 -4.51 65.32
C GLU A 315 12.41 -3.33 66.07
N THR A 316 12.04 -2.09 65.74
CA THR A 316 11.67 -1.04 66.73
C THR A 316 11.09 0.25 66.10
N LYS A 317 9.82 0.51 66.44
CA LYS A 317 9.09 1.78 66.71
C LYS A 317 9.29 3.08 65.87
N ASP A 318 8.14 3.50 65.31
CA ASP A 318 7.56 4.85 65.16
C ASP A 318 7.92 5.81 63.99
N PRO A 319 6.94 6.67 63.57
CA PRO A 319 6.68 6.95 62.16
C PRO A 319 7.06 8.39 61.78
N LYS A 320 7.79 8.55 60.67
CA LYS A 320 7.88 9.85 59.98
C LYS A 320 7.79 9.70 58.47
N GLN A 321 6.80 10.41 57.94
CA GLN A 321 6.48 10.65 56.54
C GLN A 321 7.74 10.77 55.66
N ARG A 322 7.82 9.92 54.63
CA ARG A 322 8.63 10.16 53.44
C ARG A 322 7.67 10.33 52.26
N PRO A 323 7.91 11.26 51.34
CA PRO A 323 7.06 11.45 50.17
C PRO A 323 7.15 10.19 49.28
N PRO A 324 6.14 9.91 48.44
CA PRO A 324 6.26 8.83 47.48
C PRO A 324 7.43 9.16 46.56
N LYS A 325 8.51 8.37 46.65
CA LYS A 325 9.51 8.34 45.60
C LYS A 325 8.79 7.80 44.37
N ASP A 326 8.80 8.57 43.30
CA ASP A 326 8.49 8.08 41.96
C ASP A 326 9.41 6.89 41.68
N GLU A 327 8.91 5.68 41.94
CA GLU A 327 9.39 4.45 41.33
C GLU A 327 8.99 4.53 39.86
N ARG A 328 9.75 5.32 39.08
CA ARG A 328 9.98 4.94 37.70
C ARG A 328 10.78 3.64 37.77
N GLU A 329 10.06 2.53 37.89
CA GLU A 329 10.59 1.22 37.51
C GLU A 329 11.22 1.43 36.14
N ASN A 330 12.55 1.44 36.09
CA ASN A 330 13.25 1.23 34.84
C ASN A 330 12.73 -0.11 34.33
N ILE A 331 11.85 -0.07 33.33
CA ILE A 331 11.34 -1.27 32.68
C ILE A 331 12.55 -1.90 32.02
N ILE A 332 13.17 -2.84 32.72
CA ILE A 332 14.23 -3.67 32.17
C ILE A 332 13.54 -4.46 31.06
N SER A 333 13.89 -4.14 29.80
CA SER A 333 13.41 -4.87 28.62
C SER A 333 13.68 -6.36 28.82
N GLN A 334 12.64 -7.19 28.83
CA GLN A 334 12.78 -8.66 28.94
C GLN A 334 13.03 -9.32 27.58
N VAL A 335 13.42 -8.53 26.58
CA VAL A 335 13.90 -9.04 25.30
C VAL A 335 15.13 -9.88 25.58
N THR A 336 15.24 -11.03 24.90
CA THR A 336 16.43 -11.87 25.00
C THR A 336 17.02 -12.07 23.63
N LEU A 337 18.35 -12.27 23.56
CA LEU A 337 19.01 -12.61 22.30
C LEU A 337 18.40 -13.88 21.68
N SER A 338 18.00 -14.84 22.52
CA SER A 338 17.28 -16.04 22.08
C SER A 338 15.93 -15.72 21.46
N GLY A 339 15.21 -14.71 21.96
CA GLY A 339 13.94 -14.26 21.40
C GLY A 339 14.13 -13.63 20.03
N LEU A 340 15.17 -12.80 19.88
CA LEU A 340 15.53 -12.20 18.60
C LEU A 340 15.97 -13.26 17.57
N LEU A 341 16.86 -14.18 17.94
CA LEU A 341 17.32 -15.25 17.05
C LEU A 341 16.19 -16.19 16.64
N ASN A 342 15.30 -16.55 17.57
CA ASN A 342 14.10 -17.34 17.25
C ASN A 342 13.18 -16.64 16.26
N PHE A 343 13.16 -15.30 16.23
CA PHE A 343 12.44 -14.58 15.19
C PHE A 343 13.21 -14.61 13.87
N ILE A 344 14.51 -14.29 13.90
CA ILE A 344 15.34 -14.22 12.71
C ILE A 344 15.30 -15.55 11.98
N ASP A 345 15.44 -16.69 12.67
CA ASP A 345 15.54 -18.03 12.06
C ASP A 345 14.28 -18.90 12.15
N GLY A 346 13.33 -18.55 13.01
CA GLY A 346 12.13 -19.36 13.21
C GLY A 346 11.07 -19.18 12.12
N LEU A 347 9.95 -19.89 12.30
CA LEU A 347 8.82 -19.90 11.36
C LEU A 347 8.21 -18.51 11.11
N TRP A 348 8.34 -17.59 12.07
CA TRP A 348 7.87 -16.21 11.94
C TRP A 348 8.67 -15.40 10.91
N SER A 349 9.90 -15.81 10.63
CA SER A 349 10.73 -15.26 9.57
C SER A 349 10.14 -15.51 8.18
N ALA A 350 9.37 -16.59 8.01
CA ALA A 350 8.72 -16.95 6.74
C ALA A 350 7.42 -16.16 6.48
N CYS A 351 6.89 -15.44 7.47
CA CYS A 351 5.69 -14.61 7.31
C CYS A 351 5.96 -13.30 6.56
N GLY A 352 7.21 -13.02 6.18
CA GLY A 352 7.63 -11.87 5.40
C GLY A 352 8.03 -12.22 3.97
N GLY A 353 7.81 -11.29 3.04
CA GLY A 353 8.40 -11.34 1.70
C GLY A 353 9.88 -10.95 1.73
N GLU A 354 10.35 -10.33 0.66
CA GLU A 354 11.69 -9.75 0.50
C GLU A 354 12.07 -8.83 1.68
N ARG A 355 13.07 -9.21 2.49
CA ARG A 355 13.54 -8.46 3.69
C ARG A 355 15.06 -8.50 3.86
N ILE A 356 15.62 -7.39 4.29
CA ILE A 356 17.03 -7.29 4.72
C ILE A 356 17.07 -6.99 6.20
N ILE A 357 17.94 -7.67 6.93
CA ILE A 357 18.18 -7.43 8.37
C ILE A 357 19.61 -6.94 8.50
N ILE A 358 19.80 -5.79 9.14
CA ILE A 358 21.11 -5.19 9.40
C ILE A 358 21.28 -5.10 10.91
N LEU A 359 22.37 -5.69 11.40
CA LEU A 359 22.85 -5.54 12.76
C LEU A 359 23.97 -4.50 12.72
N ASP A 360 23.83 -3.42 13.48
CA ASP A 360 24.82 -2.33 13.59
C ASP A 360 25.50 -2.27 14.96
#